data_AF-A0A494J8U5-F1
#
_entry.id   AF-A0A494J8U5-F1
#
_cell.length_a   1.000
_cell.length_b   1.000
_cell.length_c   1.000
_cell.angle_alpha   90.00
_cell.angle_beta   90.00
_cell.angle_gamma   90.00
#
_symmetry.space_group_name_H-M   'P 1'
#
loop_
_entity.id
_entity.type
_entity.pdbx_description
1 polymer ?
#
loop_
_entity_poly.entity_id
_entity_poly.type
_entity_poly.pdbx_seq_one_letter_code
_entity_poly.pdbx_strand_id
1 'polypeptide(L)'
;MNMKDFINTVVLVVHISGIFFLIYLLKKHFRTGNKIPEINKEKKQIKINLETLNKLVSLAHENNPKFYEKFKEAYPYFYKRLLKVNPKLSYSDLEYCALIRLNLDTKKIATIKRSTVGAIESKKYRIRKKLDISTEENIYIWMMDK
;
A
#
# COMPACT_ATOMS: atom_id res chain seq x y z
N MET A 1 56.48 6.59 26.92
CA MET A 1 55.07 6.13 26.95
C MET A 1 55.06 4.80 27.68
N ASN A 2 54.39 4.71 28.83
CA ASN A 2 54.45 3.49 29.63
C ASN A 2 53.56 2.40 29.03
N MET A 3 53.93 1.13 29.25
CA MET A 3 53.17 -0.01 28.72
C MET A 3 51.68 0.03 29.13
N LYS A 4 51.39 0.57 30.32
CA LYS A 4 50.02 0.80 30.82
C LYS A 4 49.27 1.86 30.01
N ASP A 5 49.94 2.93 29.57
CA ASP A 5 49.33 3.99 28.75
C ASP A 5 48.99 3.47 27.35
N PHE A 6 49.85 2.63 26.79
CA PHE A 6 49.62 1.98 25.50
C PHE A 6 48.40 1.04 25.56
N ILE A 7 48.33 0.18 26.60
CA ILE A 7 47.20 -0.73 26.80
C ILE A 7 45.88 0.04 26.98
N ASN A 8 45.88 1.10 27.79
CA ASN A 8 44.69 1.93 28.01
C ASN A 8 44.22 2.60 26.71
N THR A 9 45.15 3.04 25.86
CA THR A 9 44.83 3.65 24.57
C THR A 9 44.17 2.65 23.62
N VAL A 10 44.69 1.43 23.54
CA VAL A 10 44.12 0.37 22.68
C VAL A 10 42.71 -0.02 23.15
N VAL A 11 42.51 -0.14 24.47
CA VAL A 11 41.20 -0.48 25.06
C VAL A 11 40.15 0.60 24.73
N LEU A 12 40.51 1.89 24.82
CA LEU A 12 39.62 2.99 24.48
C LEU A 12 39.19 2.95 23.00
N VAL A 13 40.11 2.67 22.08
CA VAL A 13 39.80 2.59 20.64
C VAL A 13 38.83 1.44 20.35
N VAL A 14 39.02 0.28 20.99
CA VAL A 14 38.10 -0.87 20.85
C VAL A 14 36.70 -0.52 21.35
N HIS A 15 36.58 0.12 22.52
CA HIS A 15 35.28 0.57 23.03
C HIS A 15 34.59 1.58 22.09
N ILE A 16 35.32 2.56 21.57
CA ILE A 16 34.77 3.56 20.64
C ILE A 16 34.28 2.89 19.35
N SER A 17 35.05 1.95 18.80
CA SER A 17 34.66 1.20 17.60
C SER A 17 33.42 0.34 17.83
N GLY A 18 33.32 -0.30 19.00
CA GLY A 18 32.14 -1.06 19.42
C GLY A 18 30.89 -0.20 19.58
N ILE A 19 31.03 0.99 20.19
CA ILE A 19 29.94 1.97 20.30
C ILE A 19 29.49 2.44 18.90
N PHE A 20 30.44 2.74 18.01
CA PHE A 20 30.14 3.16 16.64
C PHE A 20 29.42 2.06 15.85
N PHE A 21 29.86 0.80 16.00
CA PHE A 21 29.23 -0.37 15.40
C PHE A 21 27.82 -0.60 15.97
N LEU A 22 27.64 -0.47 17.28
CA LEU A 22 26.33 -0.60 17.93
C LEU A 22 25.36 0.49 17.46
N ILE A 23 25.81 1.75 17.36
CA ILE A 23 25.02 2.86 16.78
C ILE A 23 24.65 2.56 15.32
N TYR A 24 25.57 2.00 14.54
CA TYR A 24 25.30 1.57 13.16
C TYR A 24 24.24 0.46 13.10
N LEU A 25 24.31 -0.55 13.98
CA LEU A 25 23.30 -1.61 14.07
C LEU A 25 21.92 -1.07 14.50
N LEU A 26 21.87 -0.15 15.47
CA LEU A 26 20.64 0.51 15.90
C LEU A 26 20.03 1.34 14.76
N LYS A 27 20.84 2.10 14.02
CA LYS A 27 20.40 2.87 12.84
C LYS A 27 19.89 1.96 11.73
N LYS A 28 20.51 0.80 11.50
CA LYS A 28 20.08 -0.20 10.50
C LYS A 28 18.73 -0.82 10.87
N HIS A 29 18.53 -1.17 12.14
CA HIS A 29 17.25 -1.72 12.63
C HIS A 29 16.11 -0.70 12.57
N PHE A 30 16.36 0.56 12.98
CA PHE A 30 15.36 1.64 12.91
C PHE A 30 15.04 2.09 11.47
N ARG A 31 15.95 1.89 10.51
CA ARG A 31 15.71 2.22 9.09
C ARG A 31 14.64 1.33 8.44
N THR A 32 14.45 0.10 8.94
CA THR A 32 13.34 -0.78 8.55
C THR A 32 12.00 -0.32 9.14
N GLY A 33 12.01 0.51 10.18
CA GLY A 33 10.83 1.11 10.82
C GLY A 33 10.48 2.54 10.37
N ASN A 34 11.36 3.23 9.65
CA ASN A 34 11.12 4.60 9.19
C ASN A 34 10.25 4.67 7.91
N LYS A 35 8.98 4.24 8.01
CA LYS A 35 7.87 4.60 7.09
C LYS A 35 7.23 5.97 7.44
N ILE A 36 7.92 6.78 8.22
CA ILE A 36 7.42 8.06 8.76
C ILE A 36 7.07 9.11 7.67
N PRO A 37 7.66 9.14 6.45
CA PRO A 37 7.18 10.05 5.40
C PRO A 37 5.97 9.54 4.59
N GLU A 38 5.65 8.24 4.61
CA GLU A 38 4.46 7.69 3.90
C GLU A 38 3.18 7.91 4.72
N ILE A 39 3.23 7.74 6.04
CA ILE A 39 2.08 7.90 6.95
C ILE A 39 1.52 9.34 6.92
N ASN A 40 2.38 10.36 6.83
CA ASN A 40 1.93 11.76 6.71
C ASN A 40 1.32 12.08 5.32
N LYS A 41 1.69 11.32 4.27
CA LYS A 41 1.11 11.43 2.93
C LYS A 41 -0.21 10.66 2.81
N GLU A 42 -0.37 9.54 3.51
CA GLU A 42 -1.65 8.86 3.68
C GLU A 42 -2.64 9.68 4.50
N LYS A 43 -2.21 10.32 5.59
CA LYS A 43 -3.08 11.27 6.32
C LYS A 43 -3.56 12.45 5.47
N LYS A 44 -2.77 12.88 4.48
CA LYS A 44 -3.20 13.87 3.49
C LYS A 44 -4.21 13.30 2.49
N GLN A 45 -4.16 12.00 2.17
CA GLN A 45 -5.15 11.29 1.34
C GLN A 45 -6.47 11.00 2.06
N ILE A 46 -6.49 10.94 3.40
CA ILE A 46 -7.75 10.84 4.16
C ILE A 46 -8.64 12.08 3.94
N LYS A 47 -8.09 13.17 3.38
CA LYS A 47 -8.84 14.35 2.96
C LYS A 47 -9.11 14.39 1.45
N ILE A 48 -9.38 13.25 0.80
CA ILE A 48 -10.11 13.30 -0.48
C ILE A 48 -11.42 14.03 -0.19
N ASN A 49 -11.63 15.18 -0.82
CA ASN A 49 -12.83 15.95 -0.55
C ASN A 49 -14.06 15.15 -1.02
N LEU A 50 -15.20 15.40 -0.36
CA LEU A 50 -16.44 14.68 -0.65
C LEU A 50 -16.86 14.82 -2.13
N GLU A 51 -16.57 15.97 -2.73
CA GLU A 51 -16.85 16.26 -4.14
C GLU A 51 -16.10 15.30 -5.10
N THR A 52 -14.81 15.07 -4.85
CA THR A 52 -13.97 14.16 -5.63
C THR A 52 -14.47 12.73 -5.50
N LEU A 53 -14.80 12.32 -4.28
CA LEU A 53 -15.38 10.99 -4.04
C LEU A 53 -16.70 10.82 -4.79
N ASN A 54 -17.61 11.78 -4.69
CA ASN A 54 -18.90 11.77 -5.39
C ASN A 54 -18.70 11.69 -6.91
N LYS A 55 -17.75 12.45 -7.45
CA LYS A 55 -17.41 12.41 -8.87
C LYS A 55 -16.87 11.05 -9.30
N LEU A 56 -15.99 10.43 -8.51
CA LEU A 56 -15.49 9.08 -8.80
C LEU A 56 -16.60 8.03 -8.77
N VAL A 57 -17.51 8.11 -7.80
CA VAL A 57 -18.66 7.22 -7.68
C VAL A 57 -19.62 7.40 -8.86
N SER A 58 -19.91 8.64 -9.28
CA SER A 58 -20.71 8.91 -10.48
C SER A 58 -20.06 8.33 -11.74
N LEU A 59 -18.76 8.57 -11.96
CA LEU A 59 -18.03 8.00 -13.10
C LEU A 59 -18.04 6.46 -13.07
N ALA A 60 -17.95 5.85 -11.89
CA ALA A 60 -18.06 4.40 -11.73
C ALA A 60 -19.45 3.91 -12.12
N HIS A 61 -20.52 4.56 -11.63
CA HIS A 61 -21.91 4.19 -11.94
C HIS A 61 -22.24 4.29 -13.43
N GLU A 62 -21.68 5.28 -14.12
CA GLU A 62 -21.81 5.46 -15.57
C GLU A 62 -20.97 4.46 -16.39
N ASN A 63 -20.16 3.61 -15.73
CA ASN A 63 -19.14 2.78 -16.37
C ASN A 63 -18.25 3.60 -17.32
N ASN A 64 -17.92 4.83 -16.91
CA ASN A 64 -17.23 5.80 -17.75
C ASN A 64 -15.76 5.37 -17.92
N PRO A 65 -15.20 5.35 -19.14
CA PRO A 65 -13.81 4.92 -19.38
C PRO A 65 -12.77 5.79 -18.65
N LYS A 66 -13.12 7.03 -18.30
CA LYS A 66 -12.25 7.94 -17.53
C LYS A 66 -12.20 7.63 -16.04
N PHE A 67 -13.09 6.75 -15.54
CA PHE A 67 -13.20 6.41 -14.13
C PHE A 67 -11.85 6.03 -13.53
N TYR A 68 -11.17 5.05 -14.13
CA TYR A 68 -9.95 4.50 -13.55
C TYR A 68 -8.79 5.50 -13.53
N GLU A 69 -8.60 6.29 -14.59
CA GLU A 69 -7.56 7.32 -14.61
C GLU A 69 -7.82 8.39 -13.53
N LYS A 70 -9.08 8.83 -13.37
CA LYS A 70 -9.45 9.77 -12.29
C LYS A 70 -9.30 9.16 -10.91
N PHE A 71 -9.61 7.88 -10.75
CA PHE A 71 -9.37 7.17 -9.51
C PHE A 71 -7.87 7.10 -9.19
N LYS A 72 -7.03 6.81 -10.18
CA LYS A 72 -5.57 6.73 -10.03
C LYS A 72 -4.96 8.08 -9.65
N GLU A 73 -5.46 9.18 -10.21
CA GLU A 73 -5.08 10.55 -9.80
C GLU A 73 -5.43 10.82 -8.32
N ALA A 74 -6.60 10.37 -7.86
CA ALA A 74 -7.06 10.56 -6.49
C ALA A 74 -6.39 9.62 -5.46
N TYR A 75 -6.03 8.40 -5.88
CA TYR A 75 -5.46 7.36 -5.04
C TYR A 75 -4.11 6.82 -5.59
N PRO A 76 -3.08 7.66 -5.78
CA PRO A 76 -1.85 7.25 -6.44
C PRO A 76 -1.02 6.25 -5.61
N TYR A 77 -1.14 6.28 -4.28
CA TYR A 77 -0.43 5.35 -3.40
C TYR A 77 -1.07 3.98 -3.38
N PHE A 78 -2.41 3.93 -3.40
CA PHE A 78 -3.15 2.68 -3.58
C PHE A 78 -2.71 1.97 -4.86
N TYR A 79 -2.66 2.71 -5.98
CA TYR A 79 -2.17 2.18 -7.25
C TYR A 79 -0.74 1.64 -7.14
N LYS A 80 0.19 2.44 -6.60
CA LYS A 80 1.59 2.03 -6.41
C LYS A 80 1.72 0.79 -5.53
N ARG A 81 0.91 0.67 -4.48
CA ARG A 81 0.90 -0.49 -3.58
C ARG A 81 0.43 -1.74 -4.31
N LEU A 82 -0.67 -1.68 -5.05
CA LEU A 82 -1.15 -2.83 -5.82
C LEU A 82 -0.06 -3.39 -6.75
N LEU A 83 0.63 -2.49 -7.47
CA LEU A 83 1.71 -2.89 -8.38
C LEU A 83 2.99 -3.34 -7.66
N LYS A 84 3.23 -2.85 -6.44
CA LYS A 84 4.32 -3.34 -5.59
C LYS A 84 4.08 -4.79 -5.14
N VAL A 85 2.83 -5.16 -4.87
CA VAL A 85 2.45 -6.55 -4.54
C VAL A 85 2.50 -7.42 -5.78
N ASN A 86 1.88 -6.97 -6.88
CA ASN A 86 1.90 -7.71 -8.13
C ASN A 86 1.98 -6.75 -9.35
N PRO A 87 3.15 -6.64 -10.00
CA PRO A 87 3.32 -5.76 -11.16
C PRO A 87 2.62 -6.27 -12.42
N LYS A 88 2.13 -7.53 -12.43
CA LYS A 88 1.44 -8.15 -13.56
C LYS A 88 -0.08 -7.95 -13.54
N LEU A 89 -0.61 -7.11 -12.64
CA LEU A 89 -2.02 -6.75 -12.64
C LEU A 89 -2.39 -6.05 -13.96
N SER A 90 -3.40 -6.59 -14.64
CA SER A 90 -3.92 -5.96 -15.85
C SER A 90 -4.68 -4.67 -15.52
N TYR A 91 -4.89 -3.82 -16.51
CA TYR A 91 -5.77 -2.65 -16.39
C TYR A 91 -7.14 -3.03 -15.82
N SER A 92 -7.72 -4.13 -16.32
CA SER A 92 -8.98 -4.67 -15.80
C SER A 92 -8.86 -5.01 -14.31
N ASP A 93 -7.82 -5.73 -13.88
CA ASP A 93 -7.69 -6.07 -12.45
C ASP A 93 -7.62 -4.80 -11.58
N LEU A 94 -6.87 -3.80 -12.02
CA LEU A 94 -6.71 -2.53 -11.30
C LEU A 94 -8.01 -1.73 -11.24
N GLU A 95 -8.78 -1.71 -12.32
CA GLU A 95 -10.10 -1.07 -12.35
C GLU A 95 -11.07 -1.74 -11.38
N TYR A 96 -11.11 -3.08 -11.32
CA TYR A 96 -11.93 -3.79 -10.34
C TYR A 96 -11.47 -3.53 -8.91
N CYS A 97 -10.17 -3.45 -8.64
CA CYS A 97 -9.65 -3.05 -7.33
C CYS A 97 -10.11 -1.64 -6.95
N ALA A 98 -10.15 -0.70 -7.90
CA ALA A 98 -10.66 0.65 -7.68
C ALA A 98 -12.15 0.66 -7.29
N LEU A 99 -12.98 -0.14 -7.97
CA LEU A 99 -14.40 -0.26 -7.62
C LEU A 99 -14.61 -0.82 -6.20
N ILE A 100 -13.83 -1.84 -5.83
CA ILE A 100 -13.86 -2.42 -4.47
C ILE A 100 -13.37 -1.40 -3.43
N ARG A 101 -12.35 -0.60 -3.77
CA ARG A 101 -11.81 0.46 -2.90
C ARG A 101 -12.78 1.61 -2.66
N LEU A 102 -13.73 1.83 -3.57
CA LEU A 102 -14.86 2.75 -3.38
C LEU A 102 -16.02 2.12 -2.62
N ASN A 103 -15.82 0.92 -2.05
CA ASN A 103 -16.82 0.16 -1.31
C ASN A 103 -18.08 -0.21 -2.13
N LEU A 104 -17.93 -0.35 -3.45
CA LEU A 104 -19.03 -0.84 -4.27
C LEU A 104 -19.20 -2.34 -4.06
N ASP A 105 -20.39 -2.74 -3.61
CA ASP A 105 -20.68 -4.15 -3.40
C ASP A 105 -20.71 -4.95 -4.71
N THR A 106 -20.68 -6.29 -4.58
CA THR A 106 -20.61 -7.20 -5.73
C THR A 106 -21.79 -7.00 -6.70
N LYS A 107 -23.00 -6.71 -6.19
CA LYS A 107 -24.20 -6.51 -7.01
C LYS A 107 -24.10 -5.21 -7.81
N LYS A 108 -23.68 -4.12 -7.17
CA LYS A 108 -23.45 -2.82 -7.84
C LYS A 108 -22.38 -2.93 -8.93
N ILE A 109 -21.27 -3.60 -8.63
CA ILE A 109 -20.21 -3.83 -9.63
C ILE A 109 -20.74 -4.65 -10.80
N ALA A 110 -21.56 -5.67 -10.54
CA ALA A 110 -22.19 -6.49 -11.58
C ALA A 110 -23.07 -5.63 -12.50
N THR A 111 -23.91 -4.76 -11.93
CA THR A 111 -24.73 -3.79 -12.68
C THR A 111 -23.86 -2.84 -13.52
N ILE A 112 -22.85 -2.22 -12.93
CA ILE A 112 -21.94 -1.28 -13.60
C ILE A 112 -21.26 -1.94 -14.80
N LYS A 113 -20.73 -3.15 -14.60
CA LYS A 113 -19.97 -3.89 -15.61
C LYS A 113 -20.84 -4.74 -16.52
N ARG A 114 -22.17 -4.62 -16.43
CA ARG A 114 -23.15 -5.40 -17.21
C ARG A 114 -22.81 -6.90 -17.21
N SER A 115 -22.49 -7.41 -16.03
CA SER A 115 -21.98 -8.76 -15.80
C SER A 115 -22.84 -9.45 -14.74
N THR A 116 -22.70 -10.77 -14.60
CA THR A 116 -23.37 -11.52 -13.52
C THR A 116 -22.63 -11.35 -12.20
N VAL A 117 -23.36 -11.49 -11.09
CA VAL A 117 -22.78 -11.47 -9.73
C VAL A 117 -21.68 -12.53 -9.57
N GLY A 118 -21.93 -13.77 -10.02
CA GLY A 118 -20.94 -14.85 -9.96
C GLY A 118 -19.66 -14.60 -10.77
N ALA A 119 -19.76 -13.89 -11.89
CA ALA A 119 -18.58 -13.46 -12.65
C ALA A 119 -17.76 -12.41 -11.88
N ILE A 120 -18.42 -11.50 -11.15
CA ILE A 120 -17.74 -10.56 -10.26
C ILE A 120 -17.08 -11.27 -9.08
N GLU A 121 -17.74 -12.26 -8.48
CA GLU A 121 -17.16 -13.08 -7.40
C GLU A 121 -15.92 -13.83 -7.90
N SER A 122 -16.00 -14.44 -9.08
CA SER A 122 -14.87 -15.10 -9.73
C SER A 122 -13.71 -14.13 -9.99
N LYS A 123 -14.01 -12.89 -10.43
CA LYS A 123 -13.01 -11.84 -10.61
C LYS A 123 -12.37 -11.44 -9.27
N LYS A 124 -13.15 -11.29 -8.20
CA LYS A 124 -12.66 -11.02 -6.85
C LYS A 124 -11.78 -12.14 -6.32
N TYR A 125 -12.13 -13.40 -6.55
CA TYR A 125 -11.30 -14.54 -6.20
C TYR A 125 -9.94 -14.51 -6.92
N ARG A 126 -9.93 -14.23 -8.23
CA ARG A 126 -8.68 -14.09 -8.99
C ARG A 126 -7.85 -12.91 -8.50
N ILE A 127 -8.46 -11.77 -8.19
CA ILE A 127 -7.78 -10.61 -7.60
C ILE A 127 -7.16 -10.98 -6.25
N ARG A 128 -7.91 -11.69 -5.41
CA ARG A 128 -7.44 -12.20 -4.11
C ARG A 128 -6.17 -13.02 -4.25
N LYS A 129 -6.15 -13.98 -5.17
CA LYS A 129 -4.96 -14.79 -5.47
C LYS A 129 -3.81 -13.98 -6.05
N LYS A 130 -4.08 -13.05 -6.96
CA LYS A 130 -3.04 -12.18 -7.55
C LYS A 130 -2.40 -11.23 -6.53
N LEU A 131 -3.14 -10.82 -5.50
CA LEU A 131 -2.68 -9.91 -4.45
C LEU A 131 -2.25 -10.63 -3.17
N ASP A 132 -2.24 -11.97 -3.18
CA ASP A 132 -1.90 -12.81 -2.04
C ASP A 132 -2.69 -12.46 -0.76
N ILE A 133 -3.99 -12.22 -0.93
CA ILE A 133 -4.89 -11.90 0.19
C ILE A 133 -5.39 -13.21 0.80
N SER A 134 -5.17 -13.40 2.10
CA SER A 134 -5.54 -14.63 2.83
C SER A 134 -7.04 -14.89 2.78
N THR A 135 -7.48 -16.16 2.77
CA THR A 135 -8.90 -16.57 2.72
C THR A 135 -9.76 -16.08 3.90
N GLU A 136 -9.13 -15.74 5.01
CA GLU A 136 -9.75 -15.27 6.25
C GLU A 136 -9.89 -13.74 6.24
N GLU A 137 -9.14 -13.04 5.38
CA GLU A 137 -9.13 -11.58 5.34
C GLU A 137 -10.23 -11.04 4.43
N ASN A 138 -11.06 -10.11 4.91
CA ASN A 138 -12.08 -9.49 4.07
C ASN A 138 -11.42 -8.62 2.99
N ILE A 139 -11.73 -8.89 1.71
CA ILE A 139 -11.13 -8.14 0.59
C ILE A 139 -11.45 -6.64 0.61
N TYR A 140 -12.62 -6.24 1.09
CA TYR A 140 -12.95 -4.81 1.20
C TYR A 140 -12.11 -4.13 2.27
N ILE A 141 -11.92 -4.79 3.43
CA ILE A 141 -11.05 -4.29 4.49
C ILE A 141 -9.61 -4.17 3.97
N TRP A 142 -9.08 -5.20 3.32
CA TRP A 142 -7.73 -5.16 2.75
C TRP A 142 -7.53 -3.99 1.77
N MET A 143 -8.56 -3.69 0.96
CA MET A 143 -8.50 -2.56 0.03
C MET A 143 -8.49 -1.22 0.78
N MET A 144 -9.22 -1.10 1.88
CA MET A 144 -9.38 0.14 2.67
C MET A 144 -8.21 0.44 3.61
N ASP A 145 -7.74 -0.56 4.36
CA ASP A 145 -6.82 -0.43 5.51
C ASP A 145 -5.34 -0.35 5.13
N LYS A 146 -4.98 -0.82 3.94
CA LYS A 146 -3.60 -0.81 3.44
C LYS A 146 -3.52 0.04 2.20
#